data_AF-A0A6A6SZQ7-F1
#
_entry.id   AF-A0A6A6SZQ7-F1
#
_cell.length_a   1.000
_cell.length_b   1.000
_cell.length_c   1.000
_cell.angle_alpha   90.00
_cell.angle_beta   90.00
_cell.angle_gamma   90.00
#
_symmetry.space_group_name_H-M   'P 1'
#
loop_
_entity.id
_entity.type
_entity.pdbx_description
1 polymer ?
#
loop_
_entity_poly.entity_id
_entity_poly.type
_entity_poly.pdbx_seq_one_letter_code
_entity_poly.pdbx_strand_id
1 'polypeptide(L)'
;MPNVLVLSFEGFSFSARQLYEQLLPKLLSRAAVHESATFQDALHYIHSGWPSIILVTDAVIANGEKDSQRLLDAIADYTKHGCTTILMGFFAAAVGHDDLDDMFKKNFDLHWRVAAYTKHDTRLCAPDESLIRTSSLVKELYPKALYLSRVSNAQMVYSASAGSATHTYAALGRVGLGKLGYIGDVNFGEEPERLILAMCHLDRSEDSLRELEDDMIGSA
;
A
#
# COMPACT_ATOMS: atom_id res chain seq x y z
N MET A 1 15.90 -7.17 -11.58
CA MET A 1 15.13 -5.91 -11.52
C MET A 1 13.69 -6.30 -11.23
N PRO A 2 13.02 -5.72 -10.21
CA PRO A 2 11.66 -6.11 -9.87
C PRO A 2 10.68 -5.69 -10.96
N ASN A 3 9.65 -6.51 -11.12
CA ASN A 3 8.54 -6.28 -12.04
C ASN A 3 7.33 -5.84 -11.22
N VAL A 4 6.79 -4.67 -11.53
CA VAL A 4 5.66 -4.05 -10.82
C VAL A 4 4.46 -4.05 -11.77
N LEU A 5 3.40 -4.74 -11.37
CA LEU A 5 2.10 -4.69 -12.04
C LEU A 5 1.20 -3.72 -11.28
N VAL A 6 0.64 -2.73 -11.98
CA VAL A 6 -0.32 -1.77 -11.41
C VAL A 6 -1.71 -2.05 -11.95
N LEU A 7 -2.70 -2.18 -11.07
CA LEU A 7 -4.10 -2.44 -11.43
C LEU A 7 -4.92 -1.15 -11.32
N SER A 8 -5.46 -0.68 -12.45
CA SER A 8 -6.14 0.62 -12.60
C SER A 8 -7.36 0.51 -13.54
N PHE A 9 -8.55 0.16 -13.05
CA PHE A 9 -9.67 -0.30 -13.92
C PHE A 9 -10.78 0.74 -14.16
N GLU A 10 -11.24 1.47 -13.14
CA GLU A 10 -12.40 2.38 -13.19
C GLU A 10 -12.08 3.75 -13.83
N GLY A 11 -11.27 3.75 -14.89
CA GLY A 11 -10.96 4.96 -15.67
C GLY A 11 -9.98 5.93 -15.02
N PHE A 12 -9.49 5.63 -13.82
CA PHE A 12 -8.31 6.28 -13.25
C PHE A 12 -7.07 5.62 -13.80
N SER A 13 -6.14 6.43 -14.32
CA SER A 13 -4.82 5.93 -14.73
C SER A 13 -3.79 6.33 -13.68
N PHE A 14 -3.11 5.34 -13.13
CA PHE A 14 -1.91 5.53 -12.33
C PHE A 14 -0.86 6.30 -13.13
N SER A 15 -0.73 5.99 -14.42
CA SER A 15 0.20 6.68 -15.31
C SER A 15 -0.12 8.17 -15.52
N ALA A 16 -1.37 8.59 -15.26
CA ALA A 16 -1.76 10.00 -15.33
C ALA A 16 -1.21 10.85 -14.18
N ARG A 17 -0.49 10.26 -13.21
CA ARG A 17 0.09 10.95 -12.04
C ARG A 17 -0.91 11.76 -11.21
N GLN A 18 -2.19 11.47 -11.34
CA GLN A 18 -3.26 12.19 -10.65
C GLN A 18 -3.28 11.90 -9.15
N LEU A 19 -2.79 10.72 -8.77
CA LEU A 19 -2.65 10.30 -7.39
C LEU A 19 -1.31 10.72 -6.82
N TYR A 20 -0.24 10.23 -7.45
CA TYR A 20 1.11 10.32 -6.93
C TYR A 20 2.01 10.91 -8.01
N GLU A 21 2.45 12.15 -7.80
CA GLU A 21 3.21 12.91 -8.80
C GLU A 21 4.59 12.28 -9.07
N GLN A 22 5.28 11.81 -8.03
CA GLN A 22 6.67 11.34 -8.11
C GLN A 22 6.78 9.81 -8.07
N LEU A 23 5.73 9.09 -7.69
CA LEU A 23 5.79 7.64 -7.56
C LEU A 23 6.11 6.94 -8.89
N LEU A 24 5.40 7.25 -9.98
CA LEU A 24 5.65 6.59 -11.28
C LEU A 24 7.07 6.86 -11.81
N PRO A 25 7.59 8.10 -11.85
CA PRO A 25 8.99 8.36 -12.19
C PRO A 25 9.98 7.54 -11.34
N LYS A 26 9.76 7.49 -10.02
CA LYS A 26 10.62 6.73 -9.11
C LYS A 26 10.55 5.23 -9.37
N LEU A 27 9.36 4.66 -9.60
CA LEU A 27 9.18 3.27 -9.96
C LEU A 27 9.89 2.92 -11.28
N LEU A 28 9.68 3.71 -12.34
CA LEU A 28 10.31 3.49 -13.65
C LEU A 28 11.84 3.56 -13.59
N SER A 29 12.40 4.34 -12.66
CA SER A 29 13.86 4.40 -12.47
C SER A 29 14.45 3.18 -11.72
N ARG A 30 13.60 2.26 -11.22
CA ARG A 30 13.98 1.20 -10.27
C ARG A 30 13.42 -0.18 -10.61
N ALA A 31 12.37 -0.24 -11.43
CA ALA A 31 11.59 -1.42 -11.74
C ALA A 31 11.06 -1.37 -13.17
N ALA A 32 10.76 -2.55 -13.73
CA ALA A 32 9.92 -2.64 -14.91
C ALA A 32 8.46 -2.50 -14.46
N VAL A 33 7.73 -1.51 -14.97
CA VAL A 33 6.35 -1.22 -14.58
C VAL A 33 5.41 -1.51 -15.74
N HIS A 34 4.34 -2.25 -15.47
CA HIS A 34 3.22 -2.45 -16.39
C HIS A 34 1.93 -2.01 -15.71
N GLU A 35 1.14 -1.17 -16.36
CA GLU A 35 -0.19 -0.78 -15.89
C GLU A 35 -1.25 -1.56 -16.67
N SER A 36 -2.07 -2.32 -15.96
CA SER A 36 -3.20 -3.05 -16.51
C SER A 36 -4.50 -2.29 -16.26
N ALA A 37 -5.14 -1.89 -17.35
CA ALA A 37 -6.45 -1.24 -17.34
C ALA A 37 -7.64 -2.20 -17.53
N THR A 38 -7.38 -3.50 -17.68
CA THR A 38 -8.43 -4.52 -17.85
C THR A 38 -8.13 -5.77 -17.04
N PHE A 39 -9.17 -6.45 -16.56
CA PHE A 39 -9.02 -7.69 -15.80
C PHE A 39 -8.29 -8.79 -16.58
N GLN A 40 -8.54 -8.88 -17.89
CA GLN A 40 -7.90 -9.90 -18.73
C GLN A 40 -6.39 -9.70 -18.84
N ASP A 41 -5.95 -8.46 -19.02
CA ASP A 41 -4.53 -8.11 -19.07
C ASP A 41 -3.86 -8.36 -17.70
N ALA A 42 -4.49 -7.94 -16.61
CA ALA A 42 -3.99 -8.20 -15.26
C ALA A 42 -3.81 -9.70 -14.99
N LEU A 43 -4.83 -10.51 -15.31
CA LEU A 43 -4.77 -11.97 -15.18
C LEU A 43 -3.68 -12.58 -16.06
N HIS A 44 -3.45 -12.06 -17.27
CA HIS A 44 -2.39 -12.54 -18.15
C HIS A 44 -1.02 -12.38 -17.50
N TYR A 45 -0.72 -11.19 -16.96
CA TYR A 45 0.56 -10.94 -16.28
C TYR A 45 0.72 -11.77 -15.01
N ILE A 46 -0.32 -11.90 -14.19
CA ILE A 46 -0.29 -12.72 -12.97
C ILE A 46 0.00 -14.20 -13.32
N HIS A 47 -0.74 -14.79 -14.26
CA HIS A 47 -0.56 -16.20 -14.62
C HIS A 47 0.76 -16.48 -15.33
N SER A 48 1.35 -15.49 -15.99
CA SER A 48 2.69 -15.64 -16.59
C SER A 48 3.81 -15.68 -15.55
N GLY A 49 3.52 -15.37 -14.27
CA GLY A 49 4.52 -15.25 -13.21
C GLY A 49 5.44 -14.04 -13.37
N TRP A 50 5.02 -13.04 -14.15
CA TRP A 50 5.83 -11.87 -14.44
C TRP A 50 6.03 -10.93 -13.23
N PRO A 51 4.99 -10.52 -12.49
CA PRO A 51 5.17 -9.51 -11.45
C PRO A 51 5.81 -10.08 -10.19
N SER A 52 6.73 -9.33 -9.59
CA SER A 52 7.18 -9.57 -8.21
C SER A 52 6.37 -8.73 -7.21
N ILE A 53 5.79 -7.63 -7.69
CA ILE A 53 5.00 -6.68 -6.90
C ILE A 53 3.70 -6.37 -7.64
N ILE A 54 2.58 -6.34 -6.93
CA ILE A 54 1.28 -5.91 -7.44
C ILE A 54 0.83 -4.69 -6.66
N LEU A 55 0.59 -3.57 -7.34
CA LEU A 55 -0.02 -2.37 -6.77
C LEU A 55 -1.48 -2.34 -7.17
N VAL A 56 -2.36 -2.44 -6.17
CA VAL A 56 -3.81 -2.34 -6.36
C VAL A 56 -4.22 -0.92 -6.03
N THR A 57 -4.61 -0.16 -7.04
CA THR A 57 -5.07 1.23 -6.87
C THR A 57 -6.58 1.36 -6.79
N ASP A 58 -7.32 0.32 -7.16
CA ASP A 58 -8.74 0.38 -7.46
C ASP A 58 -9.54 -0.62 -6.62
N ALA A 59 -10.63 -0.14 -6.02
CA ALA A 59 -11.46 -0.91 -5.11
C ALA A 59 -12.34 -1.94 -5.83
N VAL A 60 -12.51 -1.85 -7.15
CA VAL A 60 -13.37 -2.76 -7.92
C VAL A 60 -13.01 -4.24 -7.74
N ILE A 61 -11.75 -4.54 -7.38
CA ILE A 61 -11.30 -5.91 -7.12
C ILE A 61 -11.96 -6.54 -5.87
N ALA A 62 -12.42 -5.72 -4.93
CA ALA A 62 -13.08 -6.17 -3.71
C ALA A 62 -14.58 -6.42 -3.92
N ASN A 63 -15.15 -5.97 -5.04
CA ASN A 63 -16.57 -6.11 -5.33
C ASN A 63 -16.97 -7.59 -5.47
N GLY A 64 -18.21 -7.91 -5.13
CA GLY A 64 -18.78 -9.27 -5.24
C GLY A 64 -19.04 -9.76 -6.66
N GLU A 65 -18.61 -9.03 -7.69
CA GLU A 65 -18.78 -9.43 -9.09
C GLU A 65 -17.86 -10.60 -9.46
N LYS A 66 -18.32 -11.48 -10.37
CA LYS A 66 -17.60 -12.71 -10.71
C LYS A 66 -16.18 -12.48 -11.23
N ASP A 67 -15.99 -11.47 -12.08
CA ASP A 67 -14.68 -11.18 -12.66
C ASP A 67 -13.73 -10.55 -11.61
N SER A 68 -14.26 -9.68 -10.74
CA SER A 68 -13.51 -9.14 -9.59
C SER A 68 -13.06 -10.24 -8.65
N GLN A 69 -13.96 -11.15 -8.26
CA GLN A 69 -13.64 -12.28 -7.39
C GLN A 69 -12.58 -13.20 -8.02
N ARG A 70 -12.70 -13.49 -9.32
CA ARG A 70 -11.70 -14.29 -10.04
C ARG A 70 -10.32 -13.63 -10.03
N LEU A 71 -10.25 -12.32 -10.24
CA LEU A 71 -9.00 -11.58 -10.19
C LEU A 71 -8.44 -11.53 -8.76
N LEU A 72 -9.28 -11.26 -7.77
CA LEU A 72 -8.89 -11.23 -6.36
C LEU A 72 -8.34 -12.58 -5.89
N ASP A 73 -8.97 -13.69 -6.28
CA ASP A 73 -8.47 -15.02 -6.00
C ASP A 73 -7.11 -15.27 -6.62
N ALA A 74 -6.91 -14.86 -7.88
CA ALA A 74 -5.61 -14.96 -8.55
C ALA A 74 -4.53 -14.11 -7.87
N ILE A 75 -4.86 -12.87 -7.46
CA ILE A 75 -3.95 -12.00 -6.70
C ILE A 75 -3.59 -12.64 -5.36
N ALA A 76 -4.58 -13.14 -4.63
CA ALA A 76 -4.38 -13.73 -3.31
C ALA A 76 -3.54 -15.01 -3.38
N ASP A 77 -3.82 -15.88 -4.34
CA ASP A 77 -3.02 -17.09 -4.57
C ASP A 77 -1.59 -16.73 -4.97
N TYR A 78 -1.42 -15.79 -5.90
CA TYR A 78 -0.09 -15.35 -6.33
C TYR A 78 0.70 -14.66 -5.21
N THR A 79 0.02 -13.89 -4.35
CA THR A 79 0.61 -13.31 -3.12
C THR A 79 1.11 -14.41 -2.19
N LYS A 80 0.30 -15.46 -1.95
CA LYS A 80 0.70 -16.61 -1.11
C LYS A 80 1.95 -17.32 -1.63
N HIS A 81 2.22 -17.25 -2.93
CA HIS A 81 3.39 -17.87 -3.57
C HIS A 81 4.65 -16.98 -3.61
N GLY A 82 4.64 -15.80 -2.98
CA GLY A 82 5.85 -14.97 -2.80
C GLY A 82 5.75 -13.55 -3.36
N CYS A 83 4.63 -13.18 -3.98
CA CYS A 83 4.44 -11.81 -4.46
C CYS A 83 4.17 -10.83 -3.30
N THR A 84 4.60 -9.58 -3.44
CA THR A 84 4.19 -8.49 -2.56
C THR A 84 3.05 -7.72 -3.20
N THR A 85 1.86 -7.79 -2.60
CA THR A 85 0.68 -7.05 -3.05
C THR A 85 0.44 -5.87 -2.12
N ILE A 86 0.20 -4.68 -2.65
CA ILE A 86 -0.03 -3.46 -1.86
C ILE A 86 -1.34 -2.81 -2.30
N LEU A 87 -2.26 -2.68 -1.34
CA LEU A 87 -3.51 -1.94 -1.49
C LEU A 87 -3.25 -0.47 -1.17
N MET A 88 -3.42 0.43 -2.15
CA MET A 88 -3.02 1.84 -2.04
C MET A 88 -3.84 2.73 -2.98
N GLY A 89 -3.59 4.05 -2.96
CA GLY A 89 -4.26 4.98 -3.87
C GLY A 89 -5.77 5.04 -3.61
N PHE A 90 -6.56 5.12 -4.68
CA PHE A 90 -8.02 5.23 -4.57
C PHE A 90 -8.69 4.03 -3.90
N PHE A 91 -8.02 2.89 -3.79
CA PHE A 91 -8.53 1.69 -3.13
C PHE A 91 -9.13 2.01 -1.76
N ALA A 92 -8.35 2.65 -0.88
CA ALA A 92 -8.79 2.96 0.48
C ALA A 92 -9.91 4.03 0.54
N ALA A 93 -10.02 4.85 -0.50
CA ALA A 93 -11.05 5.89 -0.61
C ALA A 93 -12.39 5.35 -1.14
N ALA A 94 -12.37 4.26 -1.90
CA ALA A 94 -13.54 3.75 -2.64
C ALA A 94 -14.09 2.42 -2.10
N VAL A 95 -13.28 1.62 -1.41
CA VAL A 95 -13.69 0.26 -0.99
C VAL A 95 -14.78 0.29 0.10
N GLY A 96 -15.77 -0.60 -0.06
CA GLY A 96 -16.76 -0.86 0.97
C GLY A 96 -16.12 -1.47 2.22
N HIS A 97 -16.55 -1.03 3.41
CA HIS A 97 -15.93 -1.49 4.67
C HIS A 97 -16.10 -3.01 4.88
N ASP A 98 -17.30 -3.54 4.62
CA ASP A 98 -17.58 -4.96 4.76
C ASP A 98 -16.82 -5.80 3.71
N ASP A 99 -16.70 -5.29 2.47
CA ASP A 99 -15.95 -5.94 1.40
C ASP A 99 -14.45 -6.02 1.73
N LEU A 100 -13.89 -4.96 2.32
CA LEU A 100 -12.49 -4.93 2.75
C LEU A 100 -12.23 -5.92 3.90
N ASP A 101 -13.11 -5.97 4.89
CA ASP A 101 -13.03 -6.90 6.03
C ASP A 101 -13.12 -8.36 5.59
N ASP A 102 -14.02 -8.63 4.63
CA ASP A 102 -14.20 -9.94 4.02
C ASP A 102 -13.00 -10.33 3.18
N MET A 103 -12.46 -9.41 2.37
CA MET A 103 -11.26 -9.64 1.56
C MET A 103 -10.07 -10.03 2.43
N PHE A 104 -9.79 -9.29 3.51
CA PHE A 104 -8.70 -9.64 4.42
C PHE A 104 -8.88 -11.03 5.02
N LYS A 105 -10.10 -11.35 5.47
CA LYS A 105 -10.38 -12.63 6.12
C LYS A 105 -10.36 -13.81 5.15
N LYS A 106 -11.06 -13.71 4.03
CA LYS A 106 -11.35 -14.83 3.12
C LYS A 106 -10.19 -15.10 2.17
N ASN A 107 -9.59 -14.05 1.59
CA ASN A 107 -8.59 -14.21 0.54
C ASN A 107 -7.18 -14.25 1.12
N PHE A 108 -6.89 -13.44 2.14
CA PHE A 108 -5.53 -13.27 2.69
C PHE A 108 -5.30 -13.91 4.07
N ASP A 109 -6.35 -14.46 4.71
CA ASP A 109 -6.28 -15.06 6.05
C ASP A 109 -5.75 -14.10 7.14
N LEU A 110 -6.13 -12.83 7.03
CA LEU A 110 -5.77 -11.76 7.96
C LEU A 110 -6.97 -11.35 8.82
N HIS A 111 -6.69 -11.06 10.08
CA HIS A 111 -7.71 -10.63 11.06
C HIS A 111 -7.95 -9.12 11.06
N TRP A 112 -7.36 -8.41 10.10
CA TRP A 112 -7.46 -6.95 9.98
C TRP A 112 -8.92 -6.54 9.76
N ARG A 113 -9.30 -5.40 10.34
CA ARG A 113 -10.66 -4.87 10.26
C ARG A 113 -10.66 -3.37 10.03
N VAL A 114 -11.63 -2.84 9.31
CA VAL A 114 -11.86 -1.40 9.26
C VAL A 114 -12.15 -0.88 10.67
N ALA A 115 -11.52 0.24 11.02
CA ALA A 115 -11.68 0.91 12.30
C ALA A 115 -12.46 2.23 12.15
N ALA A 116 -11.87 3.19 11.42
CA ALA A 116 -12.41 4.53 11.33
C ALA A 116 -11.91 5.24 10.07
N TYR A 117 -12.76 6.07 9.47
CA TYR A 117 -12.37 7.00 8.40
C TYR A 117 -12.26 8.41 8.99
N THR A 118 -11.05 8.88 9.27
CA THR A 118 -10.83 10.14 10.01
C THR A 118 -9.42 10.70 9.81
N LYS A 119 -9.09 11.80 10.50
CA LYS A 119 -7.72 12.32 10.64
C LYS A 119 -7.17 11.99 12.04
N HIS A 120 -5.91 11.58 12.12
CA HIS A 120 -5.21 11.33 13.39
C HIS A 120 -3.73 11.66 13.29
N ASP A 121 -3.10 11.96 14.42
CA ASP A 121 -1.65 11.93 14.55
C ASP A 121 -1.19 10.47 14.52
N THR A 122 -0.44 10.14 13.48
CA THR A 122 0.09 8.80 13.24
C THR A 122 1.59 8.79 13.40
N ARG A 123 2.10 7.73 13.99
CA ARG A 123 3.52 7.53 14.28
C ARG A 123 4.01 6.26 13.62
N LEU A 124 5.23 6.34 13.12
CA LEU A 124 5.97 5.19 12.62
C LEU A 124 6.16 4.21 13.77
N CYS A 125 5.67 2.99 13.57
CA CYS A 125 5.92 1.88 14.47
C CYS A 125 7.34 1.32 14.21
N ALA A 126 7.79 0.41 15.05
CA ALA A 126 8.92 -0.46 14.73
C ALA A 126 8.38 -1.78 14.16
N PRO A 127 7.99 -1.84 12.87
CA PRO A 127 7.64 -3.11 12.25
C PRO A 127 8.85 -4.03 12.26
N ASP A 128 8.61 -5.32 12.09
CA ASP A 128 9.70 -6.28 11.84
C ASP A 128 10.54 -5.80 10.65
N GLU A 129 11.83 -5.51 10.88
CA GLU A 129 12.75 -5.00 9.85
C GLU A 129 12.89 -5.95 8.66
N SER A 130 12.57 -7.24 8.82
CA SER A 130 12.51 -8.20 7.72
C SER A 130 11.33 -7.95 6.76
N LEU A 131 10.33 -7.17 7.18
CA LEU A 131 9.16 -6.83 6.39
C LEU A 131 9.38 -5.58 5.55
N ILE A 132 9.89 -4.50 6.16
CA ILE A 132 10.05 -3.18 5.54
C ILE A 132 11.23 -2.43 6.15
N ARG A 133 11.99 -1.72 5.31
CA ARG A 133 12.99 -0.76 5.77
C ARG A 133 12.32 0.57 6.07
N THR A 134 12.64 1.15 7.22
CA THR A 134 11.98 2.37 7.71
C THR A 134 12.86 3.61 7.65
N SER A 135 14.11 3.49 7.18
CA SER A 135 15.09 4.59 7.16
C SER A 135 14.68 5.78 6.28
N SER A 136 13.88 5.55 5.24
CA SER A 136 13.37 6.57 4.33
C SER A 136 12.03 7.18 4.78
N LEU A 137 11.45 6.67 5.87
CA LEU A 137 10.12 7.01 6.34
C LEU A 137 10.15 8.11 7.41
N VAL A 138 9.15 8.98 7.39
CA VAL A 138 8.97 10.03 8.41
C VAL A 138 8.50 9.45 9.73
N LYS A 139 8.88 10.05 10.86
CA LYS A 139 8.51 9.52 12.17
C LYS A 139 7.04 9.76 12.53
N GLU A 140 6.48 10.88 12.09
CA GLU A 140 5.12 11.30 12.41
C GLU A 140 4.46 11.90 11.16
N LEU A 141 3.15 11.68 11.01
CA LEU A 141 2.34 12.28 9.94
C LEU A 141 0.89 12.44 10.41
N TYR A 142 0.14 13.37 9.81
CA TYR A 142 -1.25 13.70 10.19
C TYR A 142 -2.22 13.50 9.00
N PRO A 143 -2.49 12.26 8.58
CA PRO A 143 -3.18 11.99 7.33
C PRO A 143 -4.69 11.92 7.56
N LYS A 144 -5.46 12.18 6.49
CA LYS A 144 -6.82 11.65 6.41
C LYS A 144 -6.73 10.24 5.86
N ALA A 145 -7.34 9.28 6.53
CA ALA A 145 -7.22 7.88 6.13
C ALA A 145 -8.40 7.01 6.58
N LEU A 146 -8.55 5.88 5.90
CA LEU A 146 -9.29 4.71 6.37
C LEU A 146 -8.36 3.85 7.22
N TYR A 147 -8.53 3.89 8.54
CA TYR A 147 -7.70 3.15 9.49
C TYR A 147 -8.19 1.73 9.66
N LEU A 148 -7.25 0.82 9.93
CA LEU A 148 -7.53 -0.55 10.34
C LEU A 148 -7.41 -0.73 11.87
N SER A 149 -8.04 -1.78 12.38
CA SER A 149 -7.90 -2.31 13.72
C SER A 149 -7.56 -3.80 13.63
N ARG A 150 -7.23 -4.41 14.77
CA ARG A 150 -6.84 -5.83 14.88
C ARG A 150 -5.64 -6.20 14.00
N VAL A 151 -4.82 -5.22 13.66
CA VAL A 151 -3.49 -5.44 13.08
C VAL A 151 -2.53 -5.76 14.23
N SER A 152 -1.79 -6.86 14.11
CA SER A 152 -0.81 -7.22 15.13
C SER A 152 0.37 -6.23 15.13
N ASN A 153 1.01 -6.01 16.29
CA ASN A 153 2.12 -5.06 16.41
C ASN A 153 3.26 -5.30 15.40
N ALA A 154 3.56 -6.57 15.10
CA ALA A 154 4.61 -6.94 14.14
C ALA A 154 4.28 -6.54 12.69
N GLN A 155 2.99 -6.31 12.38
CA GLN A 155 2.49 -5.97 11.05
C GLN A 155 2.15 -4.48 10.91
N MET A 156 2.09 -3.72 12.01
CA MET A 156 1.80 -2.29 11.97
C MET A 156 3.04 -1.51 11.49
N VAL A 157 2.88 -0.71 10.44
CA VAL A 157 3.91 0.22 9.97
C VAL A 157 3.69 1.61 10.54
N TYR A 158 2.44 2.09 10.53
CA TYR A 158 2.05 3.34 11.17
C TYR A 158 0.78 3.16 11.98
N SER A 159 0.72 3.76 13.16
CA SER A 159 -0.46 3.73 14.01
C SER A 159 -0.75 5.08 14.66
N ALA A 160 -2.02 5.30 14.97
CA ALA A 160 -2.54 6.38 15.80
C ALA A 160 -3.11 5.79 17.09
N SER A 161 -2.92 6.52 18.19
CA SER A 161 -3.61 6.24 19.44
C SER A 161 -4.97 6.92 19.42
N ALA A 162 -6.05 6.15 19.48
CA ALA A 162 -7.43 6.64 19.54
C ALA A 162 -8.05 6.22 20.88
N GLY A 163 -7.76 6.99 21.93
CA GLY A 163 -8.14 6.61 23.30
C GLY A 163 -7.44 5.34 23.74
N SER A 164 -8.21 4.29 24.06
CA SER A 164 -7.69 2.96 24.42
C SER A 164 -7.49 2.03 23.22
N ALA A 165 -7.86 2.46 22.01
CA ALA A 165 -7.74 1.68 20.79
C ALA A 165 -6.54 2.13 19.95
N THR A 166 -5.96 1.18 19.22
CA THR A 166 -4.92 1.44 18.22
C THR A 166 -5.54 1.40 16.84
N HIS A 167 -5.42 2.50 16.11
CA HIS A 167 -5.83 2.62 14.72
C HIS A 167 -4.58 2.54 13.83
N THR A 168 -4.61 1.70 12.81
CA THR A 168 -3.46 1.43 11.94
C THR A 168 -3.65 2.16 10.62
N TYR A 169 -2.77 3.12 10.31
CA TYR A 169 -2.78 3.85 9.04
C TYR A 169 -2.27 2.97 7.91
N ALA A 170 -1.19 2.23 8.17
CA ALA A 170 -0.58 1.33 7.21
C ALA A 170 -0.07 0.07 7.88
N ALA A 171 -0.25 -1.05 7.19
CA ALA A 171 0.10 -2.38 7.66
C ALA A 171 0.83 -3.17 6.58
N LEU A 172 1.72 -4.06 6.98
CA LEU A 172 2.38 -5.01 6.10
C LEU A 172 2.41 -6.38 6.79
N GLY A 173 1.63 -7.33 6.27
CA GLY A 173 1.50 -8.68 6.82
C GLY A 173 2.11 -9.73 5.91
N ARG A 174 2.67 -10.79 6.49
CA ARG A 174 3.05 -12.00 5.73
C ARG A 174 1.79 -12.76 5.33
N VAL A 175 1.73 -13.20 4.09
CA VAL A 175 0.66 -14.05 3.56
C VAL A 175 1.32 -15.15 2.74
N GLY A 176 1.31 -16.39 3.25
CA GLY A 176 2.11 -17.48 2.69
C GLY A 176 3.60 -17.11 2.65
N LEU A 177 4.20 -17.21 1.46
CA LEU A 177 5.58 -16.79 1.19
C LEU A 177 5.71 -15.31 0.85
N GLY A 178 4.61 -14.64 0.51
CA GLY A 178 4.59 -13.23 0.12
C GLY A 178 4.11 -12.30 1.23
N LYS A 179 3.67 -11.11 0.81
CA LYS A 179 3.28 -10.02 1.71
C LYS A 179 2.06 -9.29 1.18
N LEU A 180 1.16 -8.90 2.08
CA LEU A 180 0.08 -7.96 1.80
C LEU A 180 0.35 -6.65 2.54
N GLY A 181 0.49 -5.56 1.79
CA GLY A 181 0.53 -4.19 2.29
C GLY A 181 -0.83 -3.51 2.16
N TYR A 182 -1.15 -2.65 3.12
CA TYR A 182 -2.30 -1.77 3.08
C TYR A 182 -1.88 -0.37 3.49
N ILE A 183 -2.33 0.64 2.75
CA ILE A 183 -2.16 2.06 3.05
C ILE A 183 -3.53 2.72 2.98
N GLY A 184 -4.00 3.23 4.12
CA GLY A 184 -5.33 3.83 4.25
C GLY A 184 -5.45 5.26 3.72
N ASP A 185 -4.39 5.81 3.12
CA ASP A 185 -4.31 7.21 2.71
C ASP A 185 -5.35 7.59 1.66
N VAL A 186 -5.93 8.79 1.81
CA VAL A 186 -6.87 9.35 0.83
C VAL A 186 -6.54 10.77 0.37
N ASN A 187 -5.36 11.27 0.75
CA ASN A 187 -4.90 12.61 0.39
C ASN A 187 -3.83 12.60 -0.72
N PHE A 188 -3.16 11.46 -0.90
CA PHE A 188 -2.16 11.20 -1.94
C PHE A 188 -0.95 12.15 -1.90
N GLY A 189 -0.41 12.39 -0.69
CA GLY A 189 0.78 13.20 -0.47
C GLY A 189 2.11 12.49 -0.78
N GLU A 190 3.24 13.14 -0.47
CA GLU A 190 4.58 12.54 -0.69
C GLU A 190 4.91 11.43 0.31
N GLU A 191 4.41 11.52 1.53
CA GLU A 191 4.63 10.54 2.60
C GLU A 191 4.13 9.14 2.24
N PRO A 192 2.87 8.96 1.76
CA PRO A 192 2.42 7.65 1.28
C PRO A 192 3.22 7.18 0.05
N GLU A 193 3.74 8.04 -0.82
CA GLU A 193 4.62 7.60 -1.92
C GLU A 193 5.91 6.94 -1.40
N ARG A 194 6.57 7.56 -0.43
CA ARG A 194 7.78 6.99 0.21
C ARG A 194 7.45 5.65 0.86
N LEU A 195 6.30 5.57 1.52
CA LEU A 195 5.81 4.34 2.13
C LEU A 195 5.56 3.24 1.10
N ILE A 196 4.94 3.55 -0.04
CA ILE A 196 4.74 2.60 -1.15
C ILE A 196 6.10 2.08 -1.64
N LEU A 197 7.07 2.95 -1.88
CA LEU A 197 8.41 2.56 -2.32
C LEU A 197 9.12 1.67 -1.29
N ALA A 198 8.99 1.98 0.00
CA ALA A 198 9.56 1.18 1.07
C ALA A 198 8.89 -0.21 1.18
N MET A 199 7.56 -0.29 1.08
CA MET A 199 6.83 -1.58 1.03
C MET A 199 7.23 -2.42 -0.19
N CYS A 200 7.53 -1.77 -1.32
CA CYS A 200 8.07 -2.40 -2.52
C CYS A 200 9.55 -2.82 -2.41
N HIS A 201 10.27 -2.48 -1.33
CA HIS A 201 11.73 -2.60 -1.22
C HIS A 201 12.50 -1.84 -2.31
N LEU A 202 11.89 -0.76 -2.82
CA LEU A 202 12.40 0.10 -3.88
C LEU A 202 12.86 1.46 -3.36
N ASP A 203 12.78 1.72 -2.07
CA ASP A 203 13.29 2.94 -1.46
C ASP A 203 14.82 3.04 -1.56
N ARG A 204 15.32 4.27 -1.74
CA ARG A 204 16.74 4.61 -1.74
C ARG A 204 17.02 5.62 -0.63
N SER A 205 18.26 5.71 -0.18
CA SER A 205 18.69 6.69 0.83
C SER A 205 18.35 8.13 0.44
N GLU A 206 18.39 8.44 -0.86
CA GLU A 206 18.04 9.75 -1.44
C GLU A 206 16.56 10.12 -1.28
N ASP A 207 15.66 9.15 -1.03
CA ASP A 207 14.24 9.43 -0.81
C ASP A 207 13.94 9.92 0.61
N SER A 208 14.88 9.71 1.54
CA SER A 208 14.81 10.26 2.88
C SER A 208 14.81 11.78 2.77
N LEU A 209 13.90 12.47 3.48
CA LEU A 209 13.94 13.91 3.56
C LEU A 209 15.36 14.33 3.96
N ARG A 210 15.96 15.23 3.19
CA ARG A 210 17.01 16.09 3.73
C ARG A 210 16.35 16.93 4.81
N GLU A 211 16.19 16.38 6.01
CA GLU A 211 16.32 17.23 7.20
C GLU A 211 17.70 17.87 7.05
N LEU A 212 17.78 19.21 7.09
CA LEU A 212 18.93 20.09 6.87
C LEU A 212 18.89 20.90 5.56
N GLU A 213 18.10 21.97 5.56
CA GLU A 213 18.57 23.26 5.06
C GLU A 213 17.93 24.51 5.70
N ASP A 214 17.21 24.40 6.84
CA ASP A 214 16.64 25.57 7.54
C ASP A 214 17.22 25.85 8.96
N ASP A 215 18.07 24.98 9.52
CA ASP A 215 18.71 25.23 10.84
C ASP A 215 20.02 26.05 10.77
N MET A 216 20.36 26.61 9.60
CA MET A 216 21.62 27.36 9.38
C MET A 216 21.42 28.83 8.99
N ILE A 217 20.21 29.40 9.14
CA ILE A 217 19.99 30.84 8.94
C ILE A 217 19.23 31.41 10.15
N GLY A 218 19.96 31.84 11.19
CA GLY A 218 19.31 32.60 12.25
C GLY A 218 20.02 32.72 13.60
N SER A 219 21.35 32.69 13.67
CA SER A 219 22.05 33.32 14.79
C SER A 219 23.20 34.18 14.26
N ALA A 220 22.88 35.46 14.06
CA ALA A 220 23.83 36.55 13.94
C ALA A 220 23.42 37.63 14.95
#